data_AF-A0AAE1MWB9-F1
#
_entry.id   AF-A0AAE1MWB9-F1
#
_cell.length_a   1.000
_cell.length_b   1.000
_cell.length_c   1.000
_cell.angle_alpha   90.00
_cell.angle_beta   90.00
_cell.angle_gamma   90.00
#
_symmetry.space_group_name_H-M   'P 1'
#
loop_
_entity.id
_entity.type
_entity.pdbx_description
1 polymer ?
#
loop_
_entity_poly.entity_id
_entity_poly.type
_entity_poly.pdbx_seq_one_letter_code
_entity_poly.pdbx_strand_id
1 'polypeptide(L)'
;MVSSLDPSVKDFPINLDDVEDDDPPHKAQSESSKKTRRAANKAKDTSSEGVLIAEQIQGMVSAMKEGNQVFRDRYASQISGEDTFKLIQESGCDEDKIDDIYCFLMNDLSKLRAVIQCPPHRRKKVIMQMVFSD
;
A
#
# COMPACT_ATOMS: atom_id res chain seq x y z
N MET A 1 -38.82 -15.79 3.93
CA MET A 1 -37.96 -16.36 4.99
C MET A 1 -36.90 -15.31 5.29
N VAL A 2 -36.86 -14.88 6.54
CA VAL A 2 -35.97 -13.84 7.07
C VAL A 2 -34.62 -14.42 7.47
N SER A 3 -33.65 -13.50 7.61
CA SER A 3 -32.43 -13.59 8.42
C SER A 3 -31.17 -14.14 7.73
N SER A 4 -30.00 -13.50 7.79
CA SER A 4 -29.60 -12.20 8.33
C SER A 4 -28.22 -11.85 7.74
N LEU A 5 -28.08 -10.66 7.17
CA LEU A 5 -26.79 -9.96 7.12
C LEU A 5 -26.59 -9.31 8.49
N ASP A 6 -25.38 -9.38 9.03
CA ASP A 6 -24.99 -8.76 10.29
C ASP A 6 -24.27 -7.43 9.98
N PRO A 7 -24.86 -6.24 10.25
CA PRO A 7 -24.19 -4.97 10.12
C PRO A 7 -23.91 -4.43 11.53
N SER A 8 -22.73 -4.73 12.07
CA SER A 8 -22.23 -4.06 13.27
C SER A 8 -21.09 -3.10 12.89
N VAL A 9 -21.45 -2.00 12.23
CA VAL A 9 -20.68 -0.75 12.27
C VAL A 9 -21.60 0.25 12.96
N LYS A 10 -21.42 0.39 14.28
CA LYS A 10 -22.13 1.41 15.04
C LYS A 10 -21.42 2.72 14.80
N ASP A 11 -22.12 3.63 14.12
CA ASP A 11 -21.80 5.04 14.05
C ASP A 11 -21.54 5.60 15.45
N PHE A 12 -20.36 6.19 15.65
CA PHE A 12 -20.06 7.00 16.81
C PHE A 12 -20.36 8.46 16.47
N PRO A 13 -21.48 9.04 16.93
CA PRO A 13 -21.63 10.48 16.92
C PRO A 13 -20.74 11.07 18.01
N ILE A 14 -19.65 11.73 17.61
CA ILE A 14 -18.91 12.65 18.48
C ILE A 14 -19.82 13.87 18.67
N ASN A 15 -20.56 13.90 19.80
CA ASN A 15 -21.14 15.16 20.28
C ASN A 15 -20.02 15.97 20.91
N LEU A 16 -19.65 17.05 20.23
CA LEU A 16 -18.68 18.04 20.63
C LEU A 16 -19.46 19.24 21.13
N ASP A 17 -19.88 19.23 22.40
CA ASP A 17 -20.38 20.42 23.10
C ASP A 17 -20.39 20.11 24.61
N ASP A 18 -19.34 20.57 25.31
CA ASP A 18 -19.46 21.36 26.54
C ASP A 18 -18.05 21.85 26.93
N VAL A 19 -17.70 23.02 26.41
CA VAL A 19 -16.61 23.85 26.94
C VAL A 19 -17.30 24.90 27.79
N GLU A 20 -17.27 24.76 29.11
CA GLU A 20 -17.49 25.88 30.03
C GLU A 20 -16.28 26.01 30.97
N ASP A 21 -15.91 27.28 31.12
CA ASP A 21 -14.66 27.90 31.53
C ASP A 21 -14.95 28.73 32.82
N ASP A 22 -13.94 28.91 33.70
CA ASP A 22 -13.83 29.98 34.73
C ASP A 22 -14.82 29.98 35.95
N ASP A 23 -14.52 30.17 37.25
CA ASP A 23 -13.34 30.24 38.16
C ASP A 23 -13.91 30.26 39.66
N PRO A 24 -13.19 30.55 40.78
CA PRO A 24 -13.38 29.96 42.13
C PRO A 24 -14.00 31.01 43.13
N PRO A 25 -13.82 31.03 44.49
CA PRO A 25 -13.21 30.13 45.48
C PRO A 25 -14.09 29.86 46.73
N HIS A 26 -13.82 28.81 47.52
CA HIS A 26 -14.25 28.81 48.93
C HIS A 26 -13.30 28.06 49.89
N LYS A 27 -12.55 28.89 50.63
CA LYS A 27 -12.12 28.80 52.04
C LYS A 27 -11.53 27.48 52.58
N ALA A 28 -10.21 27.54 52.76
CA ALA A 28 -9.43 27.25 53.97
C ALA A 28 -9.85 26.09 54.88
N GLN A 29 -8.98 25.07 54.96
CA GLN A 29 -8.53 24.54 56.25
C GLN A 29 -7.08 24.05 56.12
N SER A 30 -6.19 24.76 56.80
CA SER A 30 -4.85 24.33 57.18
C SER A 30 -4.98 23.19 58.19
N GLU A 31 -4.30 22.07 57.99
CA GLU A 31 -3.50 21.41 59.05
C GLU A 31 -2.82 20.12 58.58
N SER A 32 -1.60 19.95 59.11
CA SER A 32 -0.95 18.67 59.41
C SER A 32 -0.31 17.89 58.25
N SER A 33 0.96 18.23 58.03
CA SER A 33 2.09 17.29 58.12
C SER A 33 1.85 15.84 57.69
N LYS A 34 2.27 15.50 56.47
CA LYS A 34 2.93 14.21 56.20
C LYS A 34 3.89 14.32 55.03
N LYS A 35 5.17 14.34 55.39
CA LYS A 35 6.33 14.25 54.50
C LYS A 35 6.35 12.85 53.87
N THR A 36 5.63 12.62 52.78
CA THR A 36 5.78 11.42 51.95
C THR A 36 6.73 11.74 50.80
N ARG A 37 8.04 11.73 51.10
CA ARG A 37 9.04 11.37 50.11
C ARG A 37 8.78 9.93 49.70
N ARG A 38 8.15 9.71 48.54
CA ARG A 38 8.32 8.53 47.65
C ARG A 38 7.20 8.49 46.61
N ALA A 39 7.46 9.08 45.45
CA ALA A 39 6.87 8.63 44.18
C ALA A 39 7.68 9.14 42.97
N ALA A 40 9.00 9.31 43.10
CA ALA A 40 9.87 9.35 41.92
C ALA A 40 10.13 7.88 41.54
N ASN A 41 9.22 7.27 40.79
CA ASN A 41 9.44 5.97 40.09
C ASN A 41 8.26 5.63 39.14
N LYS A 42 7.71 6.62 38.41
CA LYS A 42 6.73 6.38 37.33
C LYS A 42 7.15 6.90 35.96
N ALA A 43 8.44 7.19 35.78
CA ALA A 43 8.99 7.71 34.52
C ALA A 43 9.83 6.67 33.74
N LYS A 44 9.91 5.41 34.21
CA LYS A 44 10.81 4.41 33.62
C LYS A 44 10.13 3.44 32.63
N ASP A 45 8.81 3.30 32.69
CA ASP A 45 8.07 2.37 31.81
C ASP A 45 7.69 2.97 30.44
N THR A 46 7.43 4.28 30.35
CA THR A 46 7.05 4.92 29.08
C THR A 46 8.19 4.95 28.06
N SER A 47 9.44 4.93 28.53
CA SER A 47 10.63 4.88 27.68
C SER A 47 10.75 3.52 26.97
N SER A 48 10.43 2.43 27.66
CA SER A 48 10.43 1.08 27.08
C SER A 48 9.35 0.93 26.01
N GLU A 49 8.16 1.45 26.27
CA GLU A 49 7.04 1.37 25.33
C GLU A 49 7.29 2.21 24.07
N GLY A 50 7.84 3.42 24.23
CA GLY A 50 8.25 4.26 23.09
C GLY A 50 9.34 3.64 22.22
N VAL A 51 10.29 2.91 22.83
CA VAL A 51 11.32 2.15 22.10
C VAL A 51 10.70 1.00 21.30
N LEU A 52 9.79 0.23 21.90
CA LEU A 52 9.10 -0.87 21.21
C LEU A 52 8.26 -0.38 20.03
N ILE A 53 7.57 0.76 20.19
CA ILE A 53 6.79 1.38 19.10
C ILE A 53 7.71 1.86 17.98
N ALA A 54 8.84 2.49 18.31
CA ALA A 54 9.82 2.95 17.32
C ALA A 54 10.41 1.78 16.51
N GLU A 55 10.76 0.68 17.18
CA GLU A 55 11.26 -0.54 16.54
C GLU A 55 10.22 -1.16 15.61
N GLN A 56 8.95 -1.22 16.03
CA GLN A 56 7.86 -1.72 15.18
C GLN A 56 7.65 -0.84 13.94
N ILE A 57 7.64 0.49 14.10
CA ILE A 57 7.51 1.42 12.97
C ILE A 57 8.70 1.26 12.02
N GLN A 58 9.92 1.14 12.53
CA GLN A 58 11.10 0.92 11.71
C GLN A 58 11.05 -0.42 10.97
N GLY A 59 10.56 -1.47 11.62
CA GLY A 59 10.28 -2.77 11.00
C GLY A 59 9.27 -2.66 9.86
N MET A 60 8.15 -1.95 10.06
CA MET A 60 7.15 -1.71 9.02
C MET A 60 7.71 -0.92 7.84
N VAL A 61 8.48 0.15 8.09
CA VAL A 61 9.12 0.95 7.04
C VAL A 61 10.10 0.10 6.22
N SER A 62 10.84 -0.78 6.88
CA SER A 62 11.78 -1.69 6.22
C SER A 62 11.06 -2.70 5.36
N ALA A 63 10.00 -3.32 5.90
CA ALA A 63 9.15 -4.26 5.16
C ALA A 63 8.47 -3.59 3.94
N MET A 64 8.01 -2.35 4.06
CA MET A 64 7.45 -1.60 2.92
C MET A 64 8.52 -1.30 1.85
N LYS A 65 9.73 -0.91 2.26
CA LYS A 65 10.83 -0.67 1.31
C LYS A 65 11.21 -1.95 0.56
N GLU A 66 11.32 -3.06 1.28
CA GLU A 66 11.62 -4.37 0.71
C GLU A 66 10.50 -4.84 -0.22
N GLY A 67 9.24 -4.74 0.22
CA GLY A 67 8.06 -5.06 -0.59
C GLY A 67 8.01 -4.23 -1.88
N ASN A 68 8.33 -2.94 -1.79
CA ASN A 68 8.42 -2.06 -2.97
C ASN A 68 9.59 -2.42 -3.88
N GLN A 69 10.72 -2.87 -3.33
CA GLN A 69 11.84 -3.32 -4.13
C GLN A 69 11.50 -4.61 -4.88
N VAL A 70 10.90 -5.59 -4.20
CA VAL A 70 10.43 -6.83 -4.84
C VAL A 70 9.36 -6.56 -5.89
N PHE A 71 8.44 -5.64 -5.61
CA PHE A 71 7.44 -5.20 -6.59
C PHE A 71 8.12 -4.57 -7.81
N ARG A 72 9.06 -3.66 -7.62
CA ARG A 72 9.87 -3.13 -8.72
C ARG A 72 10.60 -4.26 -9.44
N ASP A 73 11.37 -5.11 -8.79
CA ASP A 73 12.14 -6.15 -9.48
C ASP A 73 11.25 -7.10 -10.31
N ARG A 74 10.01 -7.36 -9.88
CA ARG A 74 9.05 -8.16 -10.65
C ARG A 74 8.31 -7.40 -11.76
N TYR A 75 8.19 -6.08 -11.66
CA TYR A 75 7.33 -5.27 -12.53
C TYR A 75 8.02 -4.07 -13.22
N ALA A 76 9.30 -3.81 -12.94
CA ALA A 76 10.00 -2.56 -13.27
C ALA A 76 10.60 -2.52 -14.67
N SER A 77 10.77 -3.65 -15.35
CA SER A 77 11.11 -3.58 -16.76
C SER A 77 9.83 -3.36 -17.57
N GLN A 78 9.28 -2.15 -17.45
CA GLN A 78 8.48 -1.58 -18.53
C GLN A 78 9.41 -1.47 -19.72
N ILE A 79 9.31 -2.43 -20.64
CA ILE A 79 9.93 -2.35 -21.95
C ILE A 79 9.51 -1.01 -22.58
N SER A 80 10.44 -0.29 -23.21
CA SER A 80 10.08 0.95 -23.87
C SER A 80 9.12 0.68 -25.04
N GLY A 81 8.41 1.70 -25.50
CA GLY A 81 7.59 1.57 -26.72
C GLY A 81 8.45 1.16 -27.92
N GLU A 82 9.64 1.74 -28.07
CA GLU A 82 10.57 1.38 -29.14
C GLU A 82 11.04 -0.08 -29.04
N ASP A 83 11.37 -0.54 -27.83
CA ASP A 83 11.79 -1.94 -27.62
C ASP A 83 10.62 -2.91 -27.84
N THR A 84 9.38 -2.50 -27.52
CA THR A 84 8.18 -3.28 -27.83
C THR A 84 8.00 -3.41 -29.34
N PHE A 85 8.22 -2.33 -30.09
CA PHE A 85 8.15 -2.33 -31.55
C PHE A 85 9.21 -3.26 -32.15
N LYS A 86 10.46 -3.16 -31.69
CA LYS A 86 11.55 -4.08 -32.09
C LYS A 86 11.23 -5.53 -31.75
N LEU A 87 10.67 -5.79 -30.56
CA LEU A 87 10.27 -7.14 -30.14
C LEU A 87 9.25 -7.76 -31.11
N ILE A 88 8.29 -6.97 -31.60
CA ILE A 88 7.28 -7.43 -32.56
C ILE A 88 7.93 -7.75 -33.91
N GLN A 89 8.83 -6.88 -34.39
CA GLN A 89 9.62 -7.09 -35.60
C GLN A 89 10.48 -8.37 -35.53
N GLU A 90 11.26 -8.53 -34.44
CA GLU A 90 12.11 -9.70 -34.22
C GLU A 90 11.31 -11.01 -34.07
N SER A 91 10.05 -10.91 -33.65
CA SER A 91 9.15 -12.06 -33.58
C SER A 91 8.73 -12.57 -34.96
N GLY A 92 9.01 -11.82 -36.04
CA GLY A 92 8.67 -12.19 -37.41
C GLY A 92 7.18 -12.00 -37.73
N CYS A 93 6.51 -11.09 -37.04
CA CYS A 93 5.14 -10.69 -37.40
C CYS A 93 5.14 -9.96 -38.75
N ASP A 94 4.01 -10.03 -39.47
CA ASP A 94 3.92 -9.48 -40.81
C ASP A 94 3.95 -7.93 -40.74
N GLU A 95 4.77 -7.28 -41.59
CA GLU A 95 5.07 -5.84 -41.50
C GLU A 95 3.80 -4.97 -41.49
N ASP A 96 2.83 -5.31 -42.33
CA ASP A 96 1.54 -4.61 -42.43
C ASP A 96 0.68 -4.68 -41.17
N LYS A 97 1.01 -5.58 -40.23
CA LYS A 97 0.29 -5.81 -38.98
C LYS A 97 1.03 -5.30 -37.75
N ILE A 98 2.28 -4.85 -37.89
CA ILE A 98 3.12 -4.47 -36.74
C ILE A 98 2.52 -3.31 -35.97
N ASP A 99 2.00 -2.28 -36.65
CA ASP A 99 1.42 -1.10 -36.01
C ASP A 99 0.14 -1.45 -35.22
N ASP A 100 -0.72 -2.31 -35.79
CA ASP A 100 -1.93 -2.80 -35.13
C ASP A 100 -1.59 -3.62 -33.87
N ILE A 101 -0.62 -4.54 -34.00
CA ILE A 101 -0.13 -5.36 -32.89
C ILE A 101 0.49 -4.47 -31.80
N TYR A 102 1.28 -3.48 -32.19
CA TYR A 102 1.92 -2.55 -31.27
C TYR A 102 0.87 -1.79 -30.46
N CYS A 103 -0.11 -1.19 -31.13
CA CYS A 103 -1.21 -0.49 -30.46
C CYS A 103 -1.97 -1.44 -29.51
N PHE A 104 -2.26 -2.66 -29.95
CA PHE A 104 -2.97 -3.66 -29.14
C PHE A 104 -2.20 -4.05 -27.87
N LEU A 105 -0.88 -4.28 -27.96
CA LEU A 105 -0.05 -4.66 -26.82
C LEU A 105 0.19 -3.50 -25.87
N MET A 106 0.40 -2.28 -26.38
CA MET A 106 0.63 -1.09 -25.56
C MET A 106 -0.63 -0.66 -24.79
N ASN A 107 -1.82 -0.99 -25.28
CA ASN A 107 -3.09 -0.71 -24.61
C ASN A 107 -3.36 -1.62 -23.39
N ASP A 108 -2.68 -2.77 -23.28
CA ASP A 108 -2.86 -3.70 -22.16
C ASP A 108 -1.51 -4.31 -21.71
N LEU A 109 -1.03 -3.81 -20.57
CA LEU A 109 0.23 -4.26 -19.96
C LEU A 109 0.27 -5.77 -19.65
N SER A 110 -0.89 -6.40 -19.41
CA SER A 110 -0.96 -7.84 -19.15
C SER A 110 -0.66 -8.64 -20.42
N LYS A 111 -1.17 -8.20 -21.57
CA LYS A 111 -0.90 -8.81 -22.88
C LYS A 111 0.56 -8.61 -23.29
N LEU A 112 1.07 -7.39 -23.11
CA LEU A 112 2.48 -7.09 -23.34
C LEU A 112 3.40 -7.98 -22.50
N ARG A 113 3.10 -8.12 -21.20
CA ARG A 113 3.86 -9.01 -20.30
C ARG A 113 3.82 -10.47 -20.77
N ALA A 114 2.67 -10.97 -21.22
CA ALA A 114 2.53 -12.33 -21.73
C ALA A 114 3.42 -12.57 -22.97
N VAL A 115 3.51 -11.60 -23.87
CA VAL A 115 4.39 -11.68 -25.06
C VAL A 115 5.87 -11.64 -24.67
N ILE A 116 6.27 -10.75 -23.76
CA ILE A 116 7.66 -10.64 -23.29
C ILE A 116 8.14 -11.95 -22.64
N GLN A 117 7.30 -12.54 -21.79
CA GLN A 117 7.61 -13.80 -21.09
C GLN A 117 7.55 -15.03 -22.02
N CYS A 118 6.93 -14.90 -23.19
CA CYS A 118 6.87 -15.99 -24.16
C CYS A 118 8.26 -16.25 -24.79
N PRO A 119 8.68 -17.52 -24.94
CA PRO A 119 9.90 -17.86 -25.66
C PRO A 119 9.91 -17.28 -27.09
N PRO A 120 11.03 -16.73 -27.60
CA PRO A 120 11.08 -16.03 -28.88
C PRO A 120 10.46 -16.79 -30.06
N HIS A 121 10.77 -18.08 -30.18
CA HIS A 121 10.27 -18.95 -31.25
C HIS A 121 8.75 -19.21 -31.23
N ARG A 122 8.03 -18.84 -30.15
CA ARG A 122 6.56 -18.94 -30.05
C ARG A 122 5.85 -17.59 -30.07
N ARG A 123 6.57 -16.47 -29.95
CA ARG A 123 5.97 -15.13 -29.82
C ARG A 123 5.03 -14.80 -30.98
N LYS A 124 5.43 -15.03 -32.24
CA LYS A 124 4.55 -14.81 -33.40
C LYS A 124 3.19 -15.47 -33.22
N LYS A 125 3.17 -16.77 -32.91
CA LYS A 125 1.92 -17.52 -32.75
C LYS A 125 1.06 -16.95 -31.64
N VAL A 126 1.67 -16.63 -30.49
CA VAL A 126 0.95 -16.09 -29.34
C VAL A 126 0.38 -14.70 -29.63
N ILE A 127 1.17 -13.82 -30.24
CA ILE A 127 0.75 -12.48 -30.68
C ILE A 127 -0.43 -12.60 -31.64
N MET A 128 -0.31 -13.41 -32.68
CA MET A 128 -1.37 -13.57 -33.70
C MET A 128 -2.64 -14.15 -33.08
N GLN A 129 -2.53 -15.09 -32.13
CA GLN A 129 -3.70 -15.60 -31.41
C GLN A 129 -4.36 -14.52 -30.56
N MET A 130 -3.60 -13.71 -29.84
CA MET A 130 -4.17 -12.66 -28.98
C MET A 130 -4.85 -11.55 -29.78
N VAL A 131 -4.29 -11.17 -30.95
CA VAL A 131 -4.74 -10.01 -31.73
C VAL A 131 -5.85 -10.38 -32.71
N PHE A 132 -5.81 -11.58 -33.29
CA PHE A 132 -6.69 -11.97 -34.41
C PHE A 132 -7.55 -13.21 -34.14
N SER A 133 -7.56 -13.77 -32.93
CA SER A 133 -8.55 -14.77 -32.55
C SER A 133 -9.77 -14.08 -31.93
N ASP A 134 -10.65 -13.60 -32.80
CA ASP A 134 -12.05 -13.32 -32.47
C ASP A 134 -12.92 -14.56 -32.74
#